data_AF-A0A6I8W155-F1
#
_entry.id   AF-A0A6I8W155-F1
#
_cell.length_a   1.000
_cell.length_b   1.000
_cell.length_c   1.000
_cell.angle_alpha   90.00
_cell.angle_beta   90.00
_cell.angle_gamma   90.00
#
_symmetry.space_group_name_H-M   'P 1'
#
loop_
_entity.id
_entity.type
_entity.pdbx_description
1 polymer ?
#
loop_
_entity_poly.entity_id
_entity_poly.type
_entity_poly.pdbx_seq_one_letter_code
_entity_poly.pdbx_strand_id
1 'polypeptide(L)'
;MHGENFLFKRKKTIFAALTGLGLLGLVAVYNCGINSPTTSASQQECLFCDFANGKQGPPPVLEVQTDEYVIFKDKSPAATYHYLAIPKQHFDSFNALNKSHIGLVLRMESGMVELLKSKNVDPSKAIIGFHIPPFISVKHLHLHGIYPPSEMSIWNRINFMSSFWFKTARDANEALELREL
;
A
#
# COMPACT_ATOMS: atom_id res chain seq x y z
N MET A 1 58.31 23.94 42.36
CA MET A 1 57.61 25.21 42.05
C MET A 1 57.87 25.55 40.60
N HIS A 2 56.79 25.80 39.85
CA HIS A 2 56.76 26.37 38.49
C HIS A 2 57.36 25.47 37.39
N GLY A 3 56.72 25.22 36.26
CA GLY A 3 55.53 25.84 35.67
C GLY A 3 55.67 25.70 34.16
N GLU A 4 54.72 24.98 33.57
CA GLU A 4 54.00 25.31 32.34
C GLU A 4 54.77 25.79 31.07
N ASN A 5 54.63 24.95 30.05
CA ASN A 5 54.05 25.24 28.73
C ASN A 5 54.81 26.00 27.62
N PHE A 6 54.89 25.27 26.50
CA PHE A 6 54.60 25.68 25.12
C PHE A 6 55.68 26.42 24.33
N LEU A 7 56.15 25.79 23.23
CA LEU A 7 56.06 26.34 21.87
C LEU A 7 56.65 25.36 20.81
N PHE A 8 55.75 24.84 19.97
CA PHE A 8 55.81 24.72 18.51
C PHE A 8 57.04 24.12 17.79
N LYS A 9 56.84 22.97 17.12
CA LYS A 9 57.51 22.68 15.84
C LYS A 9 56.56 22.00 14.85
N ARG A 10 56.07 22.81 13.91
CA ARG A 10 55.31 22.43 12.70
C ARG A 10 56.03 21.32 11.93
N LYS A 11 55.36 20.20 11.64
CA LYS A 11 55.64 19.36 10.47
C LYS A 11 54.40 19.35 9.58
N LYS A 12 54.58 19.78 8.34
CA LYS A 12 53.57 19.73 7.27
C LYS A 12 53.42 18.27 6.84
N THR A 13 52.25 17.69 7.05
CA THR A 13 51.79 16.50 6.34
C THR A 13 50.43 16.82 5.75
N ILE A 14 50.38 16.86 4.43
CA ILE A 14 49.18 17.04 3.63
C ILE A 14 48.46 15.70 3.65
N PHE A 15 47.37 15.60 4.42
CA PHE A 15 46.34 14.60 4.14
C PHE A 15 45.23 15.33 3.40
N ALA A 16 45.08 14.98 2.12
CA ALA A 16 44.06 15.50 1.25
C ALA A 16 42.69 15.22 1.86
N ALA A 17 41.97 16.29 2.20
CA ALA A 17 40.59 16.23 2.60
C ALA A 17 39.73 15.91 1.36
N LEU A 18 39.35 14.65 1.19
CA LEU A 18 38.25 14.25 0.32
C LEU A 18 36.90 14.47 1.03
N THR A 19 36.71 15.67 1.57
CA THR A 19 35.42 16.15 2.09
C THR A 19 35.03 17.34 1.23
N GLY A 20 34.34 17.11 0.12
CA GLY A 20 33.96 18.25 -0.73
C GLY A 20 33.20 17.98 -2.03
N LEU A 21 33.03 16.73 -2.46
CA LEU A 21 32.29 16.43 -3.70
C LEU A 21 31.15 15.42 -3.53
N GLY A 22 30.98 14.84 -2.34
CA GLY A 22 29.85 13.95 -2.04
C GLY A 22 28.61 14.63 -1.45
N LEU A 23 28.75 15.85 -0.90
CA LEU A 23 27.65 16.55 -0.22
C LEU A 23 26.99 17.65 -1.07
N LEU A 24 27.71 18.24 -2.04
CA LEU A 24 27.13 19.24 -2.95
C LEU A 24 26.24 18.61 -4.03
N GLY A 25 26.48 17.34 -4.39
CA GLY A 25 25.59 16.59 -5.29
C GLY A 25 24.26 16.18 -4.64
N LEU A 26 24.21 16.10 -3.30
CA LEU A 26 23.01 15.68 -2.56
C LEU A 26 22.05 16.85 -2.29
N VAL A 27 22.55 18.09 -2.18
CA VAL A 27 21.69 19.29 -2.00
C VAL A 27 21.03 19.74 -3.30
N ALA A 28 21.67 19.53 -4.46
CA ALA A 28 21.11 19.91 -5.76
C ALA A 28 19.87 19.08 -6.15
N VAL A 29 19.75 17.84 -5.65
CA VAL A 29 18.57 16.98 -5.86
C VAL A 29 17.42 17.37 -4.92
N TYR A 30 17.71 17.91 -3.73
CA TYR A 30 16.68 18.22 -2.72
C TYR A 30 15.98 19.58 -2.90
N ASN A 31 16.59 20.55 -3.62
CA ASN A 31 16.02 21.89 -3.77
C ASN A 31 15.44 22.22 -5.15
N CYS A 32 15.39 21.26 -6.09
CA CYS A 32 14.72 21.45 -7.38
C CYS A 32 13.55 20.46 -7.53
N GLY A 33 12.63 20.50 -6.56
CA GLY A 33 11.32 19.83 -6.61
C GLY A 33 10.20 20.85 -6.75
N ILE A 34 10.21 21.54 -7.90
CA ILE A 34 9.07 22.17 -8.61
C ILE A 34 7.81 22.47 -7.76
N ASN A 35 7.65 23.73 -7.36
CA ASN A 35 6.32 24.30 -7.17
C ASN A 35 5.65 24.41 -8.55
N SER A 36 4.62 23.62 -8.81
CA SER A 36 3.68 23.85 -9.90
C SER A 36 2.30 23.38 -9.46
N PRO A 37 1.28 24.26 -9.41
CA PRO A 37 -0.09 23.82 -9.24
C PRO A 37 -0.51 23.19 -10.56
N THR A 38 -0.43 21.87 -10.66
CA THR A 38 -0.84 21.14 -11.86
C THR A 38 -2.11 20.37 -11.57
N THR A 39 -3.25 21.04 -11.73
CA THR A 39 -4.50 20.37 -12.08
C THR A 39 -4.33 19.81 -13.49
N SER A 40 -4.13 18.49 -13.62
CA SER A 40 -4.64 17.69 -14.75
C SER A 40 -4.26 16.22 -14.59
N ALA A 41 -5.25 15.37 -14.87
CA ALA A 41 -5.21 13.92 -14.87
C ALA A 41 -3.91 13.33 -15.48
N SER A 42 -3.09 12.69 -14.65
CA SER A 42 -2.18 11.66 -15.15
C SER A 42 -2.98 10.36 -15.27
N GLN A 43 -3.30 9.97 -16.49
CA GLN A 43 -3.76 8.62 -16.79
C GLN A 43 -2.59 7.66 -16.53
N GLN A 44 -2.43 7.19 -15.30
CA GLN A 44 -1.63 6.00 -15.07
C GLN A 44 -2.34 4.83 -15.74
N GLU A 45 -1.63 4.10 -16.60
CA GLU A 45 -2.09 2.81 -17.12
C GLU A 45 -2.25 1.85 -15.92
N CYS A 46 -3.48 1.72 -15.45
CA CYS A 46 -3.83 0.88 -14.30
C CYS A 46 -4.90 -0.12 -14.72
N LEU A 47 -4.50 -1.39 -14.85
CA LEU A 47 -5.41 -2.48 -15.22
C LEU A 47 -6.62 -2.59 -14.28
N PHE A 48 -6.43 -2.29 -13.00
CA PHE A 48 -7.53 -2.31 -12.02
C PHE A 48 -8.49 -1.14 -12.24
N CYS A 49 -8.01 0.05 -12.62
CA CYS A 49 -8.88 1.13 -13.07
C CYS A 49 -9.66 0.73 -14.33
N ASP A 50 -9.04 0.07 -15.29
CA ASP A 50 -9.71 -0.39 -16.50
C ASP A 50 -10.81 -1.41 -16.19
N PHE A 51 -10.56 -2.35 -15.27
CA PHE A 51 -11.55 -3.33 -14.82
C PHE A 51 -12.69 -2.66 -14.05
N ALA A 52 -12.38 -1.79 -13.09
CA ALA A 52 -13.39 -1.14 -12.26
C ALA A 52 -14.30 -0.20 -13.08
N ASN A 53 -13.80 0.34 -14.19
CA ASN A 53 -14.51 1.28 -15.06
C ASN A 53 -14.94 0.70 -16.42
N GLY A 54 -14.69 -0.60 -16.68
CA GLY A 54 -15.08 -1.26 -17.93
C GLY A 54 -14.42 -0.70 -19.20
N LYS A 55 -13.19 -0.19 -19.11
CA LYS A 55 -12.51 0.52 -20.22
C LYS A 55 -11.77 -0.38 -21.21
N GLN A 56 -11.09 -1.44 -20.74
CA GLN A 56 -10.21 -2.27 -21.57
C GLN A 56 -10.18 -3.75 -21.16
N GLY A 57 -9.97 -4.63 -22.16
CA GLY A 57 -9.85 -6.09 -22.05
C GLY A 57 -11.19 -6.81 -21.82
N PRO A 58 -11.24 -8.16 -21.86
CA PRO A 58 -12.34 -8.87 -21.21
C PRO A 58 -12.14 -8.68 -19.70
N PRO A 59 -12.96 -7.87 -19.01
CA PRO A 59 -12.83 -7.72 -17.57
C PRO A 59 -13.05 -9.08 -16.90
N PRO A 60 -12.44 -9.32 -15.73
CA PRO A 60 -12.84 -10.48 -14.93
C PRO A 60 -14.36 -10.41 -14.69
N VAL A 61 -14.99 -11.57 -14.53
CA VAL A 61 -16.42 -11.61 -14.15
C VAL A 61 -16.56 -10.89 -12.82
N LEU A 62 -17.31 -9.79 -12.81
CA LEU A 62 -17.61 -9.03 -11.60
C LEU A 62 -18.69 -9.79 -10.83
N GLU A 63 -18.36 -10.18 -9.60
CA GLU A 63 -19.29 -10.81 -8.67
C GLU A 63 -20.16 -9.75 -7.98
N VAL A 64 -19.62 -8.54 -7.80
CA VAL A 64 -20.33 -7.37 -7.29
C VAL A 64 -19.90 -6.14 -8.08
N GLN A 65 -20.87 -5.30 -8.44
CA GLN A 65 -20.63 -4.01 -9.07
C GLN A 65 -21.51 -2.95 -8.39
N THR A 66 -20.86 -1.90 -7.88
CA THR A 66 -21.52 -0.72 -7.29
C THR A 66 -21.06 0.54 -8.00
N ASP A 67 -21.55 1.70 -7.60
CA ASP A 67 -21.06 2.99 -8.11
C ASP A 67 -19.64 3.32 -7.64
N GLU A 68 -19.20 2.78 -6.49
CA GLU A 68 -17.92 3.15 -5.87
C GLU A 68 -16.83 2.08 -6.00
N TYR A 69 -17.20 0.81 -6.00
CA TYR A 69 -16.27 -0.33 -6.03
C TYR A 69 -16.84 -1.53 -6.78
N VAL A 70 -15.95 -2.46 -7.14
CA VAL A 70 -16.28 -3.76 -7.74
C VAL A 70 -15.61 -4.89 -6.97
N ILE A 71 -16.16 -6.10 -7.03
CA ILE A 71 -15.54 -7.32 -6.47
C ILE A 71 -15.43 -8.39 -7.56
N PHE A 72 -14.27 -9.01 -7.67
CA PHE A 72 -14.00 -10.07 -8.64
C PHE A 72 -13.03 -11.12 -8.07
N LYS A 73 -12.97 -12.29 -8.70
CA LYS A 73 -12.09 -13.38 -8.27
C LYS A 73 -10.63 -13.06 -8.59
N ASP A 74 -9.73 -13.31 -7.63
CA ASP A 74 -8.29 -13.19 -7.84
C ASP A 74 -7.81 -14.22 -8.89
N LYS A 75 -6.91 -13.79 -9.78
CA LYS A 75 -6.28 -14.63 -10.81
C LYS A 75 -5.38 -15.73 -10.21
N SER A 76 -4.76 -15.44 -9.06
CA SER A 76 -3.83 -16.30 -8.34
C SER A 76 -4.39 -16.60 -6.94
N PRO A 77 -5.46 -17.42 -6.85
CA PRO A 77 -6.16 -17.64 -5.60
C PRO A 77 -5.28 -18.34 -4.55
N ALA A 78 -5.37 -17.87 -3.29
CA ALA A 78 -4.65 -18.46 -2.17
C ALA A 78 -5.46 -19.57 -1.45
N ALA A 79 -6.76 -19.66 -1.73
CA ALA A 79 -7.73 -20.63 -1.27
C ALA A 79 -8.90 -20.72 -2.28
N THR A 80 -9.86 -21.63 -2.08
CA THR A 80 -11.03 -21.82 -2.96
C THR A 80 -11.74 -20.49 -3.30
N TYR A 81 -11.98 -19.67 -2.28
CA TYR A 81 -12.50 -18.32 -2.45
C TYR A 81 -11.38 -17.34 -2.14
N HIS A 82 -10.90 -16.65 -3.18
CA HIS A 82 -10.02 -15.50 -3.06
C HIS A 82 -10.58 -14.41 -3.98
N TYR A 83 -11.12 -13.36 -3.38
CA TYR A 83 -11.74 -12.24 -4.07
C TYR A 83 -11.01 -10.95 -3.73
N LEU A 84 -11.07 -9.99 -4.67
CA LEU A 84 -10.54 -8.65 -4.51
C LEU A 84 -11.68 -7.64 -4.63
N ALA A 85 -11.87 -6.79 -3.63
CA ALA A 85 -12.68 -5.57 -3.76
C ALA A 85 -11.78 -4.40 -4.10
N ILE A 86 -12.09 -3.66 -5.17
CA ILE A 86 -11.31 -2.51 -5.64
C ILE A 86 -12.22 -1.29 -5.85
N PRO A 87 -11.82 -0.08 -5.44
CA PRO A 87 -12.56 1.14 -5.77
C PRO A 87 -12.43 1.47 -7.25
N LYS A 88 -13.44 2.15 -7.80
CA LYS A 88 -13.39 2.73 -9.16
C LYS A 88 -12.46 3.93 -9.23
N GLN A 89 -12.42 4.73 -8.16
CA GLN A 89 -11.41 5.77 -7.98
C GLN A 89 -10.05 5.13 -7.72
N HIS A 90 -9.01 5.68 -8.34
CA HIS A 90 -7.66 5.20 -8.14
C HIS A 90 -7.08 5.66 -6.81
N PHE A 91 -6.50 4.72 -6.07
CA PHE A 91 -5.64 4.96 -4.91
C PHE A 91 -4.48 3.98 -5.00
N ASP A 92 -3.23 4.42 -4.91
CA ASP A 92 -2.07 3.54 -5.10
C ASP A 92 -2.08 2.31 -4.16
N SER A 93 -2.53 2.51 -2.91
CA SER A 93 -2.56 1.48 -1.87
C SER A 93 -3.35 1.99 -0.64
N PHE A 94 -3.42 1.17 0.42
CA PHE A 94 -3.96 1.59 1.71
C PHE A 94 -3.23 2.82 2.32
N ASN A 95 -1.96 3.04 1.98
CA ASN A 95 -1.22 4.21 2.48
C ASN A 95 -1.68 5.53 1.86
N ALA A 96 -2.37 5.49 0.71
CA ALA A 96 -2.97 6.68 0.09
C ALA A 96 -4.29 7.11 0.77
N LEU A 97 -4.83 6.29 1.68
CA LEU A 97 -6.08 6.57 2.37
C LEU A 97 -5.87 7.40 3.63
N ASN A 98 -6.91 8.12 4.01
CA ASN A 98 -6.96 8.94 5.22
C ASN A 98 -8.33 8.79 5.91
N LYS A 99 -8.59 9.54 6.98
CA LYS A 99 -9.81 9.40 7.78
C LYS A 99 -11.12 9.55 6.98
N SER A 100 -11.12 10.38 5.93
CA SER A 100 -12.32 10.55 5.08
C SER A 100 -12.71 9.28 4.30
N HIS A 101 -11.79 8.32 4.16
CA HIS A 101 -11.97 7.11 3.37
C HIS A 101 -12.51 5.91 4.18
N ILE A 102 -12.72 6.06 5.50
CA ILE A 102 -13.22 4.97 6.36
C ILE A 102 -14.55 4.40 5.82
N GLY A 103 -15.44 5.28 5.36
CA GLY A 103 -16.71 4.86 4.78
C GLY A 103 -16.55 3.93 3.57
N LEU A 104 -15.58 4.21 2.70
CA LEU A 104 -15.28 3.37 1.53
C LEU A 104 -14.77 1.99 1.97
N VAL A 105 -13.84 1.94 2.93
CA VAL A 105 -13.29 0.68 3.46
C VAL A 105 -14.38 -0.20 4.07
N LEU A 106 -15.26 0.38 4.91
CA LEU A 106 -16.39 -0.34 5.52
C LEU A 106 -17.37 -0.90 4.49
N ARG A 107 -17.66 -0.14 3.43
CA ARG A 107 -18.55 -0.60 2.34
C ARG A 107 -17.92 -1.73 1.53
N MET A 108 -16.62 -1.65 1.21
CA MET A 108 -15.91 -2.75 0.54
C MET A 108 -15.86 -4.01 1.41
N GLU A 109 -15.59 -3.87 2.72
CA GLU A 109 -15.61 -4.98 3.66
C GLU A 109 -17.00 -5.63 3.75
N SER A 110 -18.05 -4.81 3.86
CA SER A 110 -19.43 -5.29 3.92
C SER A 110 -19.82 -6.05 2.65
N GLY A 111 -19.50 -5.52 1.47
CA GLY A 111 -19.74 -6.19 0.19
C GLY A 111 -18.97 -7.51 0.06
N MET A 112 -17.74 -7.58 0.58
CA MET A 112 -16.96 -8.82 0.63
C MET A 112 -17.62 -9.86 1.55
N VAL A 113 -18.09 -9.45 2.72
CA VAL A 113 -18.80 -10.32 3.68
C VAL A 113 -20.09 -10.87 3.06
N GLU A 114 -20.87 -10.03 2.40
CA GLU A 114 -22.10 -10.44 1.70
C GLU A 114 -21.82 -11.40 0.56
N LEU A 115 -20.79 -11.12 -0.26
CA LEU A 115 -20.36 -12.04 -1.31
C LEU A 115 -19.99 -13.41 -0.74
N LEU A 116 -19.20 -13.47 0.32
CA LEU A 116 -18.83 -14.75 0.94
C LEU A 116 -20.05 -15.48 1.50
N LYS A 117 -20.98 -14.78 2.17
CA LYS A 117 -22.26 -15.40 2.61
C LYS A 117 -23.03 -16.02 1.45
N SER A 118 -23.06 -15.36 0.29
CA SER A 118 -23.73 -15.89 -0.91
C SER A 118 -23.12 -17.20 -1.43
N LYS A 119 -21.86 -17.50 -1.08
CA LYS A 119 -21.20 -18.78 -1.39
C LYS A 119 -21.46 -19.86 -0.33
N ASN A 120 -22.41 -19.64 0.58
CA ASN A 120 -22.78 -20.53 1.69
C ASN A 120 -21.61 -20.84 2.64
N VAL A 121 -20.71 -19.87 2.86
CA VAL A 121 -19.60 -20.00 3.83
C VAL A 121 -19.77 -19.03 4.99
N ASP A 122 -19.07 -19.31 6.10
CA ASP A 122 -19.04 -18.44 7.27
C ASP A 122 -17.97 -17.34 7.12
N PRO A 123 -18.37 -16.08 6.83
CA PRO A 123 -17.42 -15.00 6.60
C PRO A 123 -16.62 -14.61 7.85
N SER A 124 -17.07 -14.98 9.06
CA SER A 124 -16.34 -14.66 10.30
C SER A 124 -14.98 -15.39 10.41
N LYS A 125 -14.81 -16.46 9.62
CA LYS A 125 -13.57 -17.23 9.51
C LYS A 125 -12.72 -16.82 8.31
N ALA A 126 -13.19 -15.86 7.51
CA ALA A 126 -12.44 -15.38 6.35
C ALA A 126 -11.31 -14.43 6.80
N ILE A 127 -10.24 -14.39 6.01
CA ILE A 127 -9.22 -13.34 6.14
C ILE A 127 -9.64 -12.21 5.20
N ILE A 128 -9.93 -11.04 5.78
CA ILE A 128 -10.32 -9.83 5.05
C ILE A 128 -9.37 -8.70 5.42
N GLY A 129 -8.71 -8.10 4.43
CA GLY A 129 -7.70 -7.07 4.71
C GLY A 129 -6.89 -6.59 3.51
N PHE A 130 -5.88 -5.78 3.78
CA PHE A 130 -5.03 -5.12 2.78
C PHE A 130 -3.56 -5.47 2.98
N HIS A 131 -2.86 -5.74 1.88
CA HIS A 131 -1.41 -5.67 1.88
C HIS A 131 -0.91 -4.22 1.96
N ILE A 132 0.22 -4.02 2.63
CA ILE A 132 0.80 -2.70 2.90
C ILE A 132 2.12 -2.55 2.13
N PRO A 133 2.35 -1.43 1.42
CA PRO A 133 3.63 -1.18 0.74
C PRO A 133 4.83 -1.32 1.68
N PRO A 134 5.98 -1.82 1.21
CA PRO A 134 6.29 -2.18 -0.19
C PRO A 134 5.77 -3.57 -0.63
N PHE A 135 4.97 -4.26 0.18
CA PHE A 135 4.54 -5.64 -0.06
C PHE A 135 3.22 -5.73 -0.84
N ILE A 136 3.09 -4.96 -1.93
CA ILE A 136 1.92 -4.99 -2.82
C ILE A 136 2.32 -5.43 -4.23
N SER A 137 1.49 -6.24 -4.88
CA SER A 137 1.72 -6.69 -6.26
C SER A 137 1.12 -5.75 -7.31
N VAL A 138 0.09 -4.99 -6.93
CA VAL A 138 -0.63 -4.06 -7.81
C VAL A 138 -0.73 -2.70 -7.12
N LYS A 139 -0.37 -1.64 -7.84
CA LYS A 139 -0.52 -0.24 -7.39
C LYS A 139 -1.94 0.25 -7.64
N HIS A 140 -2.90 -0.35 -6.95
CA HIS A 140 -4.29 0.08 -6.87
C HIS A 140 -4.86 -0.55 -5.61
N LEU A 141 -5.56 0.21 -4.78
CA LEU A 141 -6.13 -0.28 -3.52
C LEU A 141 -6.99 -1.52 -3.77
N HIS A 142 -6.67 -2.62 -3.10
CA HIS A 142 -7.47 -3.83 -3.18
C HIS A 142 -7.59 -4.51 -1.82
N LEU A 143 -8.83 -4.75 -1.40
CA LEU A 143 -9.16 -5.52 -0.22
C LEU A 143 -9.24 -7.00 -0.61
N HIS A 144 -8.44 -7.83 0.02
CA HIS A 144 -8.54 -9.28 -0.11
C HIS A 144 -9.67 -9.81 0.76
N GLY A 145 -10.43 -10.78 0.24
CA GLY A 145 -11.30 -11.65 1.02
C GLY A 145 -11.00 -13.11 0.70
N ILE A 146 -10.56 -13.88 1.70
CA ILE A 146 -10.03 -15.22 1.50
C ILE A 146 -10.69 -16.25 2.43
N TYR A 147 -11.19 -17.33 1.84
CA TYR A 147 -11.80 -18.44 2.54
C TYR A 147 -11.65 -19.78 1.78
N PRO A 148 -11.52 -20.91 2.48
CA PRO A 148 -11.19 -21.03 3.90
C PRO A 148 -9.66 -20.88 4.10
N PRO A 149 -9.19 -20.25 5.18
CA PRO A 149 -7.76 -20.18 5.47
C PRO A 149 -7.10 -21.56 5.63
N SER A 150 -7.86 -22.62 5.91
CA SER A 150 -7.37 -23.99 6.02
C SER A 150 -6.73 -24.53 4.73
N GLU A 151 -7.09 -23.98 3.57
CA GLU A 151 -6.55 -24.39 2.26
C GLU A 151 -5.26 -23.66 1.87
N MET A 152 -4.89 -22.60 2.59
CA MET A 152 -3.69 -21.84 2.28
C MET A 152 -2.42 -22.66 2.50
N SER A 153 -1.48 -22.53 1.56
CA SER A 153 -0.10 -22.95 1.74
C SER A 153 0.56 -22.20 2.91
N ILE A 154 1.65 -22.76 3.44
CA ILE A 154 2.41 -22.14 4.55
C ILE A 154 2.84 -20.71 4.18
N TRP A 155 3.30 -20.49 2.95
CA TRP A 155 3.71 -19.17 2.46
C TRP A 155 2.55 -18.19 2.40
N ASN A 156 1.39 -18.61 1.89
CA ASN A 156 0.21 -17.75 1.85
C ASN A 156 -0.27 -17.38 3.26
N ARG A 157 -0.22 -18.32 4.22
CA ARG A 157 -0.56 -18.02 5.62
C ARG A 157 0.31 -16.92 6.20
N ILE A 158 1.61 -16.90 5.87
CA ILE A 158 2.53 -15.84 6.30
C ILE A 158 2.18 -14.51 5.61
N ASN A 159 1.92 -14.53 4.30
CA ASN A 159 1.58 -13.32 3.54
C ASN A 159 0.32 -12.63 4.07
N PHE A 160 -0.71 -13.39 4.44
CA PHE A 160 -2.00 -12.87 4.91
C PHE A 160 -2.13 -12.81 6.44
N MET A 161 -1.04 -13.01 7.18
CA MET A 161 -1.03 -12.86 8.63
C MET A 161 -1.02 -11.38 9.02
N SER A 162 -1.83 -10.99 10.01
CA SER A 162 -1.82 -9.60 10.51
C SER A 162 -0.43 -9.23 11.02
N SER A 163 0.16 -8.19 10.41
CA SER A 163 1.54 -7.76 10.62
C SER A 163 1.75 -6.35 10.03
N PHE A 164 3.01 -5.91 9.87
CA PHE A 164 3.33 -4.64 9.22
C PHE A 164 3.14 -4.66 7.69
N TRP A 165 3.09 -5.85 7.07
CA TRP A 165 2.87 -6.02 5.61
C TRP A 165 1.42 -6.36 5.24
N PHE A 166 0.58 -6.75 6.20
CA PHE A 166 -0.84 -7.03 5.97
C PHE A 166 -1.66 -6.58 7.16
N LYS A 167 -2.69 -5.75 6.92
CA LYS A 167 -3.64 -5.28 7.94
C LYS A 167 -5.00 -5.91 7.71
N THR A 168 -5.60 -6.47 8.75
CA THR A 168 -7.00 -6.87 8.67
C THR A 168 -7.89 -5.66 8.44
N ALA A 169 -9.11 -5.84 7.92
CA ALA A 169 -10.03 -4.73 7.70
C ALA A 169 -10.32 -3.96 9.00
N ARG A 170 -10.41 -4.66 10.15
CA ARG A 170 -10.49 -4.04 11.48
C ARG A 170 -9.29 -3.14 11.78
N ASP A 171 -8.08 -3.70 11.71
CA ASP A 171 -6.84 -2.95 12.00
C ASP A 171 -6.63 -1.79 11.02
N ALA A 172 -7.11 -1.94 9.78
CA ALA A 172 -7.10 -0.91 8.76
C ALA A 172 -8.02 0.26 9.14
N ASN A 173 -9.27 -0.01 9.55
CA ASN A 173 -10.19 1.04 9.99
C ASN A 173 -9.66 1.78 11.23
N GLU A 174 -9.14 1.06 12.22
CA GLU A 174 -8.50 1.66 13.41
C GLU A 174 -7.30 2.55 13.03
N ALA A 175 -6.48 2.10 12.07
CA ALA A 175 -5.36 2.89 11.58
C ALA A 175 -5.79 4.17 10.83
N LEU A 176 -6.95 4.18 10.17
CA LEU A 176 -7.47 5.36 9.48
C LEU A 176 -8.05 6.40 10.45
N GLU A 177 -8.65 5.97 11.57
CA GLU A 177 -9.20 6.88 12.60
C GLU A 177 -8.13 7.81 13.20
N LEU A 178 -6.88 7.34 13.19
CA LEU A 178 -5.70 8.05 13.69
C LEU A 178 -5.02 8.95 12.64
N ARG A 179 -5.47 8.91 11.37
CA ARG A 179 -4.92 9.76 10.30
C ARG A 179 -5.66 11.10 10.26
N GLU A 180 -4.97 12.13 9.81
CA GLU A 180 -5.58 13.43 9.50
C GLU A 180 -6.45 13.33 8.24
N LEU A 181 -7.24 14.39 7.96
CA LEU A 181 -8.10 14.50 6.78
C LEU A 181 -7.32 14.87 5.51
#